data_AF-A0A3M1W2S9-F1
#
_entry.id   AF-A0A3M1W2S9-F1
#
_cell.length_a   1.000
_cell.length_b   1.000
_cell.length_c   1.000
_cell.angle_alpha   90.00
_cell.angle_beta   90.00
_cell.angle_gamma   90.00
#
_symmetry.space_group_name_H-M   'P 1'
#
loop_
_entity.id
_entity.type
_entity.pdbx_description
1 polymer ?
#
loop_
_entity_poly.entity_id
_entity_poly.type
_entity_poly.pdbx_seq_one_letter_code
_entity_poly.pdbx_strand_id
1 'polypeptide(L)' 'MKKMERFREMTDDELRAEETELRRALFNLRLKKAVGQLEKPHQLKETKRDLARVLGLLKERQRAAERRG' A
#
# COMPACT_ATOMS: atom_id res chain seq x y z
N MET A 1 -4.20 2.53 14.65
CA MET A 1 -4.79 3.31 13.53
C MET A 1 -3.83 4.32 12.87
N LYS A 2 -2.60 4.54 13.37
CA LYS A 2 -1.64 5.54 12.84
C LYS A 2 -1.24 5.48 11.36
N LYS A 3 -1.23 4.31 10.71
CA LYS A 3 -0.79 4.19 9.29
C LYS A 3 -1.76 4.84 8.30
N MET A 4 -3.05 4.81 8.59
CA MET A 4 -4.06 5.34 7.66
C MET A 4 -4.07 6.87 7.65
N GLU A 5 -3.81 7.50 8.79
CA GLU A 5 -3.65 8.96 8.90
C GLU A 5 -2.42 9.40 8.11
N ARG A 6 -1.29 8.70 8.25
CA ARG A 6 -0.08 8.96 7.46
C ARG A 6 -0.33 8.92 5.95
N PHE A 7 -1.05 7.91 5.44
CA PHE A 7 -1.38 7.85 4.01
C PHE A 7 -2.29 9.01 3.56
N ARG A 8 -3.15 9.53 4.44
CA ARG A 8 -4.02 10.67 4.11
C ARG A 8 -3.28 11.99 4.01
N GLU A 9 -2.19 12.15 4.77
CA GLU A 9 -1.33 13.34 4.75
C GLU A 9 -0.40 13.37 3.54
N MET A 10 -0.11 12.22 2.93
CA MET A 10 0.75 12.11 1.74
C MET A 10 0.08 12.71 0.50
N THR A 11 0.89 13.31 -0.37
CA THR A 11 0.50 13.76 -1.72
C THR A 11 0.22 12.58 -2.65
N ASP A 12 -0.39 12.84 -3.81
CA ASP A 12 -0.69 11.78 -4.79
C ASP A 12 0.58 11.10 -5.32
N ASP A 13 1.66 11.86 -5.51
CA ASP A 13 2.94 11.33 -5.96
C ASP A 13 3.62 10.49 -4.89
N GLU A 14 3.58 10.94 -3.63
CA GLU A 14 4.08 10.16 -2.49
C GLU A 14 3.28 8.87 -2.30
N LEU A 15 1.96 8.90 -2.50
CA LEU A 15 1.12 7.70 -2.46
C LEU A 15 1.46 6.71 -3.57
N ARG A 16 1.78 7.19 -4.78
CA ARG A 16 2.24 6.34 -5.89
C ARG A 16 3.62 5.75 -5.63
N ALA A 17 4.51 6.51 -4.99
CA ALA A 17 5.81 6.01 -4.55
C ALA A 17 5.64 4.92 -3.48
N GLU A 18 4.81 5.16 -2.46
CA GLU A 18 4.49 4.20 -1.40
C GLU A 18 3.81 2.94 -1.98
N GLU A 19 2.93 3.08 -2.97
CA GLU A 19 2.33 1.93 -3.68
C GLU A 19 3.42 1.03 -4.28
N THR A 20 4.41 1.64 -4.94
CA THR A 20 5.52 0.94 -5.59
C THR A 20 6.36 0.20 -4.55
N GLU A 21 6.68 0.85 -3.44
CA GLU A 21 7.44 0.25 -2.35
C GLU A 21 6.67 -0.89 -1.67
N LEU A 22 5.37 -0.73 -1.42
CA LEU A 22 4.52 -1.80 -0.87
C LEU A 22 4.43 -3.01 -1.82
N ARG A 23 4.40 -2.79 -3.14
CA ARG A 23 4.44 -3.88 -4.13
C ARG A 23 5.77 -4.62 -4.10
N ARG A 24 6.90 -3.90 -4.02
CA ARG A 24 8.24 -4.49 -3.88
C ARG A 24 8.36 -5.28 -2.58
N ALA A 25 7.91 -4.72 -1.46
CA ALA A 25 7.89 -5.40 -0.17
C ALA A 25 7.06 -6.68 -0.23
N LEU A 26 5.87 -6.63 -0.84
CA LEU A 26 5.01 -7.81 -1.01
C LEU A 26 5.66 -8.89 -1.88
N PHE A 27 6.36 -8.50 -2.95
CA PHE A 27 7.14 -9.43 -3.78
C PHE A 27 8.25 -10.09 -2.98
N ASN A 28 9.04 -9.32 -2.24
CA ASN A 28 10.10 -9.85 -1.38
C ASN A 28 9.54 -10.80 -0.30
N LEU A 29 8.41 -10.47 0.31
CA LEU A 29 7.75 -11.35 1.28
C LEU A 29 7.23 -12.64 0.63
N ARG A 30 6.74 -12.58 -0.60
CA ARG A 30 6.33 -13.79 -1.37
C ARG A 30 7.54 -14.65 -1.73
N LEU A 31 8.66 -14.05 -2.13
CA LEU A 31 9.91 -14.77 -2.37
C LEU A 31 10.38 -15.47 -1.08
N LYS A 32 10.46 -14.73 0.03
CA LYS A 32 10.80 -15.28 1.36
C LYS A 32 9.87 -16.43 1.76
N LYS A 33 8.57 -16.32 1.47
CA LYS A 33 7.61 -17.40 1.68
C LYS A 33 7.93 -18.62 0.82
N ALA A 34 8.24 -18.43 -0.46
CA ALA A 34 8.53 -19.51 -1.38
C ALA A 34 9.80 -20.28 -1.01
N VAL A 35 10.84 -19.59 -0.52
CA VAL A 35 12.09 -20.21 -0.04
C VAL A 35 12.01 -20.72 1.41
N GLY A 36 10.84 -20.62 2.06
CA GLY A 36 10.64 -21.08 3.45
C GLY A 36 11.27 -20.21 4.53
N GLN A 37 11.81 -19.03 4.20
CA GLN A 37 12.46 -18.10 5.13
C GLN A 37 11.52 -16.99 5.62
N LEU A 38 10.20 -17.21 5.57
CA LEU A 38 9.24 -16.21 6.04
C LEU A 38 9.02 -16.33 7.55
N GLU A 39 9.75 -15.52 8.31
CA GLU A 39 9.64 -15.48 9.77
C GLU A 39 8.30 -14.91 10.26
N LYS A 40 7.69 -13.97 9.52
CA LYS A 40 6.50 -13.23 9.95
C LYS A 40 5.36 -13.30 8.92
N PRO A 41 4.56 -14.38 8.92
CA PRO A 41 3.46 -14.56 7.97
C PRO A 41 2.40 -13.45 7.98
N HIS A 42 2.19 -12.81 9.14
CA HIS A 42 1.24 -11.71 9.28
C HIS A 42 1.63 -10.46 8.46
N GLN A 43 2.92 -10.23 8.21
CA GLN A 43 3.40 -9.10 7.42
C GLN A 43 2.91 -9.15 5.97
N LEU A 44 2.69 -10.34 5.43
CA LEU A 44 2.16 -10.52 4.08
C LEU A 44 0.71 -10.00 3.99
N LYS A 45 -0.10 -10.29 5.00
CA LYS A 45 -1.48 -9.80 5.11
C LYS A 45 -1.52 -8.30 5.43
N GLU A 46 -0.61 -7.82 6.27
CA GLU A 46 -0.50 -6.40 6.62
C GLU A 46 -0.10 -5.55 5.41
N THR A 47 0.98 -5.92 4.71
CA THR A 47 1.46 -5.24 3.49
C THR A 47 0.38 -5.22 2.41
N LYS A 48 -0.37 -6.33 2.23
CA LYS A 48 -1.51 -6.36 1.29
C LYS A 48 -2.62 -5.40 1.69
N ARG A 49 -2.92 -5.26 2.99
CA ARG A 49 -3.92 -4.31 3.50
C ARG A 49 -3.45 -2.87 3.33
N ASP A 50 -2.18 -2.59 3.58
CA ASP A 50 -1.59 -1.27 3.39
C ASP A 50 -1.65 -0.86 1.91
N LEU A 51 -1.30 -1.76 0.99
CA LEU A 51 -1.43 -1.52 -0.45
C LEU A 51 -2.89 -1.25 -0.86
N ALA A 52 -3.84 -2.00 -0.33
CA ALA A 52 -5.26 -1.77 -0.61
C ALA A 52 -5.76 -0.41 -0.10
N ARG A 53 -5.24 0.08 1.04
CA ARG A 53 -5.58 1.41 1.58
C ARG A 53 -5.05 2.52 0.68
N VAL A 54 -3.78 2.43 0.26
CA VAL A 54 -3.15 3.41 -0.64
C VAL A 54 -3.91 3.48 -1.97
N LEU A 55 -4.18 2.34 -2.59
CA LEU A 55 -4.97 2.26 -3.83
C LEU A 55 -6.39 2.83 -3.67
N GLY A 56 -7.02 2.55 -2.52
CA GLY A 56 -8.34 3.10 -2.18
C GLY A 56 -8.31 4.61 -2.12
N LEU A 57 -7.31 5.20 -1.46
CA LEU A 57 -7.17 6.64 -1.31
C LEU A 57 -6.88 7.33 -2.65
N LEU A 58 -5.97 6.78 -3.46
CA LEU A 58 -5.69 7.28 -4.81
C LEU A 58 -6.96 7.30 -5.67
N LYS A 59 -7.76 6.24 -5.61
CA LYS A 59 -9.03 6.15 -6.34
C LYS A 59 -10.10 7.11 -5.82
N GLU A 60 -10.16 7.32 -4.50
CA GLU A 60 -11.04 8.29 -3.86
C GLU A 60 -10.70 9.72 -4.32
N ARG A 61 -9.41 10.08 -4.31
CA ARG A 61 -8.91 11.38 -4.79
C ARG A 61 -9.16 11.58 -6.28
N GLN A 62 -8.90 10.57 -7.10
CA GLN A 62 -9.20 10.62 -8.53
C GLN A 62 -10.69 10.88 -8.79
N ARG A 63 -11.59 10.15 -8.11
CA ARG A 63 -13.05 10.37 -8.23
C ARG A 63 -13.47 11.75 -7.74
N ALA A 64 -12.84 12.27 -6.69
CA ALA A 64 -13.11 13.61 -6.20
C ALA A 64 -12.66 14.69 -7.20
N ALA A 65 -11.54 14.48 -7.90
CA ALA A 65 -11.09 15.35 -8.98
C ALA A 65 -12.05 15.30 -10.18
N GLU A 66 -12.46 14.10 -10.61
CA GLU A 66 -13.43 13.91 -11.71
C GLU A 66 -14.80 14.54 -11.43
N ARG A 67 -15.24 14.62 -10.16
CA ARG A 67 -16.50 15.28 -9.78
C ARG A 67 -16.41 16.81 -9.75
N ARG A 68 -15.20 17.37 -9.74
CA ARG A 68 -14.97 18.82 -9.67
C ARG A 68 -14.69 19.46 -11.03
N GLY A 69 -14.43 18.65 -12.05
CA GLY A 69 -14.39 19.06 -13.46
C GLY A 69 -15.75 18.93 -14.11
#